data_AF-A0A841V3K0-F1
#
_entry.id   AF-A0A841V3K0-F1
#
_cell.length_a   1.000
_cell.length_b   1.000
_cell.length_c   1.000
_cell.angle_alpha   90.00
_cell.angle_beta   90.00
_cell.angle_gamma   90.00
#
_symmetry.space_group_name_H-M   'P 1'
#
loop_
_entity.id
_entity.type
_entity.pdbx_description
1 polymer ?
#
loop_
_entity_poly.entity_id
_entity_poly.type
_entity_poly.pdbx_seq_one_letter_code
_entity_poly.pdbx_strand_id
1 'polypeptide(L)'
;MPTVTIDFSALAGVNFTPAVTGLSATVAQFLNTFTDTPISISTTDAGTYNLTSIGVFGDGDSVWRLFNGTTSAVSATLVGYNTAFSTTPSLLAETNTFVRSEVGGTHILTVGTNSYTKAPNTNTISLGAPPAPTGQTTIAPLLNTDSYNITGSALGDTIGGASANDTLIGGDGNDSLNGFGGADILNGDAGDDTLNGG
;
A
#
# COMPACT_ATOMS: atom_id res chain seq x y z
N MET A 1 7.09 0.11 15.59
CA MET A 1 5.84 0.16 14.82
C MET A 1 6.21 -0.01 13.37
N PRO A 2 5.38 -0.69 12.56
CA PRO A 2 5.67 -0.78 11.15
C PRO A 2 5.60 0.61 10.51
N THR A 3 6.48 0.84 9.54
CA THR A 3 6.34 1.93 8.59
C THR A 3 5.47 1.45 7.43
N VAL A 4 4.39 2.18 7.17
CA VAL A 4 3.52 2.03 6.01
C VAL A 4 3.98 3.03 4.96
N THR A 5 4.19 2.60 3.72
CA THR A 5 4.61 3.46 2.62
C THR A 5 3.64 3.36 1.46
N ILE A 6 3.17 4.52 0.99
CA ILE A 6 2.19 4.67 -0.09
C ILE A 6 2.66 5.81 -1.01
N ASP A 7 2.54 5.59 -2.32
CA ASP A 7 2.90 6.57 -3.33
C ASP A 7 1.69 6.80 -4.25
N PHE A 8 1.08 7.97 -4.13
CA PHE A 8 -0.07 8.39 -4.93
C PHE A 8 0.31 9.32 -6.08
N SER A 9 1.60 9.47 -6.39
CA SER A 9 2.09 10.41 -7.42
C SER A 9 1.46 10.22 -8.80
N ALA A 10 0.95 9.02 -9.10
CA ALA A 10 0.28 8.69 -10.35
C ALA A 10 -1.24 8.95 -10.36
N LEU A 11 -1.84 9.38 -9.24
CA LEU A 11 -3.28 9.60 -9.12
C LEU A 11 -3.68 11.06 -9.42
N ALA A 12 -4.99 11.31 -9.50
CA ALA A 12 -5.57 12.61 -9.80
C ALA A 12 -6.30 13.21 -8.58
N GLY A 13 -5.55 13.46 -7.51
CA GLY A 13 -6.09 13.94 -6.23
C GLY A 13 -6.42 12.79 -5.28
N VAL A 14 -6.10 12.96 -4.01
CA VAL A 14 -6.12 11.91 -2.99
C VAL A 14 -6.82 12.43 -1.74
N ASN A 15 -7.72 11.62 -1.19
CA ASN A 15 -8.20 11.81 0.17
C ASN A 15 -7.92 10.54 0.96
N PHE A 16 -6.86 10.60 1.78
CA PHE A 16 -6.40 9.46 2.55
C PHE A 16 -6.02 9.90 3.96
N THR A 17 -6.75 9.40 4.96
CA THR A 17 -6.50 9.71 6.37
C THR A 17 -6.71 8.44 7.20
N PRO A 18 -5.65 7.65 7.46
CA PRO A 18 -5.76 6.37 8.16
C PRO A 18 -6.09 6.57 9.65
N ALA A 19 -5.75 7.72 10.24
CA ALA A 19 -6.00 8.02 11.65
C ALA A 19 -7.43 8.47 11.98
N VAL A 20 -8.24 8.83 10.98
CA VAL A 20 -9.57 9.42 11.21
C VAL A 20 -10.61 8.66 10.38
N THR A 21 -11.54 8.04 11.10
CA THR A 21 -12.72 7.28 10.64
C THR A 21 -12.46 5.81 10.28
N GLY A 22 -13.27 4.92 10.89
CA GLY A 22 -13.28 3.47 10.68
C GLY A 22 -13.75 3.01 9.29
N LEU A 23 -13.38 3.73 8.23
CA LEU A 23 -13.55 3.37 6.82
C LEU A 23 -12.27 3.74 6.05
N SER A 24 -11.16 3.07 6.39
CA SER A 24 -9.89 2.85 5.64
C SER A 24 -8.85 2.22 6.58
N ALA A 25 -9.29 1.40 7.53
CA ALA A 25 -8.49 0.91 8.66
C ALA A 25 -7.71 -0.38 8.36
N THR A 26 -7.74 -0.86 7.11
CA THR A 26 -6.99 -2.07 6.71
C THR A 26 -6.40 -1.92 5.31
N VAL A 27 -5.32 -2.64 5.04
CA VAL A 27 -4.73 -2.78 3.71
C VAL A 27 -5.76 -3.29 2.69
N ALA A 28 -6.69 -4.16 3.10
CA ALA A 28 -7.74 -4.66 2.22
C ALA A 28 -8.68 -3.54 1.75
N GLN A 29 -9.09 -2.65 2.66
CA GLN A 29 -9.90 -1.48 2.29
C GLN A 29 -9.11 -0.51 1.41
N PHE A 30 -7.84 -0.27 1.74
CA PHE A 30 -6.95 0.56 0.91
C PHE A 30 -6.89 0.05 -0.54
N LEU A 31 -6.55 -1.23 -0.75
CA LEU A 31 -6.48 -1.84 -2.08
C LEU A 31 -7.84 -1.92 -2.79
N ASN A 32 -8.93 -1.87 -2.02
CA ASN A 32 -10.27 -1.81 -2.60
C ASN A 32 -10.60 -0.42 -3.14
N THR A 33 -10.07 0.62 -2.52
CA THR A 33 -10.28 2.03 -2.90
C THR A 33 -9.28 2.49 -3.97
N PHE A 34 -8.00 2.14 -3.80
CA PHE A 34 -6.89 2.52 -4.68
C PHE A 34 -6.36 1.26 -5.39
N THR A 35 -7.02 0.88 -6.48
CA THR A 35 -6.80 -0.41 -7.16
C THR A 35 -5.42 -0.52 -7.81
N ASP A 36 -4.88 0.60 -8.28
CA ASP A 36 -3.59 0.66 -8.99
C ASP A 36 -2.43 1.14 -8.11
N THR A 37 -2.69 1.38 -6.82
CA THR A 37 -1.67 1.88 -5.89
C THR A 37 -1.20 0.76 -4.96
N PRO A 38 0.07 0.34 -5.03
CA PRO A 38 0.64 -0.58 -4.06
C PRO A 38 0.77 0.07 -2.68
N ILE A 39 0.74 -0.76 -1.64
CA ILE A 39 1.05 -0.35 -0.26
C ILE A 39 2.10 -1.27 0.33
N SER A 40 3.16 -0.69 0.90
CA SER A 40 4.25 -1.43 1.51
C SER A 40 4.22 -1.29 3.03
N ILE A 41 4.40 -2.40 3.74
CA ILE A 41 4.50 -2.43 5.21
C ILE A 41 5.86 -3.02 5.58
N SER A 42 6.63 -2.29 6.38
CA SER A 42 7.92 -2.78 6.90
C SER A 42 7.72 -4.05 7.73
N THR A 43 8.66 -4.98 7.63
CA THR A 43 8.70 -6.22 8.42
C THR A 43 10.12 -6.46 8.91
N THR A 44 10.26 -7.24 9.98
CA THR A 44 11.55 -7.77 10.45
C THR A 44 11.88 -9.14 9.87
N ASP A 45 11.01 -9.66 9.01
CA ASP A 45 11.23 -10.94 8.35
C ASP A 45 12.43 -10.84 7.41
N ALA A 46 13.35 -11.78 7.53
CA ALA A 46 14.51 -11.90 6.65
C ALA A 46 14.25 -12.93 5.55
N GLY A 47 14.85 -12.74 4.38
CA GLY A 47 14.80 -13.74 3.31
C GLY A 47 15.06 -13.18 1.93
N THR A 48 14.83 -14.03 0.92
CA THR A 48 14.85 -13.61 -0.48
C THR A 48 13.46 -13.12 -0.89
N TYR A 49 13.34 -12.65 -2.13
CA TYR A 49 12.05 -12.25 -2.67
C TYR A 49 11.05 -13.39 -2.69
N ASN A 50 9.77 -13.08 -2.51
CA ASN A 50 8.70 -14.07 -2.58
C ASN A 50 7.41 -13.47 -3.15
N LEU A 51 6.68 -14.27 -3.95
CA LEU A 51 5.33 -13.97 -4.40
C LEU A 51 4.32 -14.87 -3.67
N THR A 52 3.45 -14.25 -2.88
CA THR A 52 2.38 -14.95 -2.16
C THR A 52 1.02 -14.45 -2.65
N SER A 53 0.13 -15.37 -3.03
CA SER A 53 -1.28 -15.02 -3.21
C SER A 53 -1.93 -14.88 -1.83
N ILE A 54 -2.66 -13.79 -1.62
CA ILE A 54 -3.37 -13.50 -0.37
C ILE A 54 -4.82 -13.95 -0.44
N GLY A 55 -5.52 -13.62 -1.52
CA GLY A 55 -6.93 -13.94 -1.69
C GLY A 55 -7.55 -13.27 -2.89
N VAL A 56 -8.88 -13.30 -2.93
CA VAL A 56 -9.71 -12.63 -3.93
C VAL A 56 -10.74 -11.72 -3.25
N PHE A 57 -11.01 -10.58 -3.86
CA PHE A 57 -12.15 -9.73 -3.52
C PHE A 57 -13.45 -10.32 -4.08
N GLY A 58 -14.59 -9.77 -3.68
CA GLY A 58 -15.91 -10.24 -4.10
C GLY A 58 -16.22 -10.04 -5.59
N ASP A 59 -15.49 -9.15 -6.24
CA ASP A 59 -15.53 -8.91 -7.70
C ASP A 59 -14.61 -9.86 -8.50
N GLY A 60 -13.81 -10.68 -7.81
CA GLY A 60 -12.92 -11.67 -8.42
C GLY A 60 -11.47 -11.21 -8.56
N ASP A 61 -11.16 -9.97 -8.20
CA ASP A 61 -9.80 -9.44 -8.27
C ASP A 61 -8.89 -10.12 -7.25
N SER A 62 -7.66 -10.43 -7.68
CA SER A 62 -6.70 -11.14 -6.85
C SER A 62 -5.76 -10.18 -6.12
N VAL A 63 -5.38 -10.53 -4.90
CA VAL A 63 -4.41 -9.76 -4.12
C VAL A 63 -3.13 -10.55 -3.92
N TRP A 64 -2.01 -9.87 -4.14
CA TRP A 64 -0.68 -10.43 -4.12
C TRP A 64 0.17 -9.69 -3.10
N ARG A 65 0.98 -10.46 -2.36
CA ARG A 65 2.03 -9.93 -1.49
C ARG A 65 3.38 -10.26 -2.11
N LEU A 66 4.14 -9.21 -2.37
CA LEU A 66 5.49 -9.21 -2.92
C LEU A 66 6.41 -8.88 -1.75
N PHE A 67 7.14 -9.88 -1.28
CA PHE A 67 8.05 -9.71 -0.15
C PHE A 67 9.45 -9.38 -0.66
N ASN A 68 10.07 -8.36 -0.08
CA ASN A 68 11.50 -8.08 -0.21
C ASN A 68 12.13 -8.13 1.19
N GLY A 69 12.71 -9.28 1.55
CA GLY A 69 13.44 -9.47 2.81
C GLY A 69 14.92 -9.08 2.76
N THR A 70 15.33 -8.36 1.71
CA THR A 70 16.70 -7.87 1.57
C THR A 70 16.81 -6.43 2.07
N THR A 71 18.04 -5.99 2.32
CA THR A 71 18.32 -4.64 2.84
C THR A 71 18.36 -3.56 1.76
N SER A 72 17.98 -3.87 0.52
CA SER A 72 18.02 -2.95 -0.61
C SER A 72 16.67 -2.90 -1.31
N ALA A 73 16.22 -1.68 -1.65
CA ALA A 73 15.06 -1.50 -2.49
C ALA A 73 15.39 -1.94 -3.93
N VAL A 74 14.41 -2.53 -4.61
CA VAL A 74 14.56 -3.02 -5.98
C VAL A 74 13.29 -2.79 -6.78
N SER A 75 13.43 -2.52 -8.08
CA SER A 75 12.29 -2.55 -9.00
C SER A 75 11.90 -3.99 -9.30
N ALA A 76 10.60 -4.25 -9.35
CA ALA A 76 10.06 -5.54 -9.75
C ALA A 76 9.06 -5.38 -10.89
N THR A 77 8.72 -6.48 -11.55
CA THR A 77 7.59 -6.55 -12.48
C THR A 77 6.69 -7.69 -12.06
N LEU A 78 5.41 -7.41 -11.84
CA LEU A 78 4.38 -8.42 -11.61
C LEU A 78 3.50 -8.48 -12.85
N VAL A 79 3.41 -9.64 -13.48
CA VAL A 79 2.57 -9.87 -14.67
C VAL A 79 1.58 -11.00 -14.43
N GLY A 80 0.42 -10.89 -15.07
CA GLY A 80 -0.53 -11.99 -15.17
C GLY A 80 -0.16 -12.91 -16.34
N TYR A 81 -0.11 -14.22 -16.09
CA TYR A 81 0.25 -15.20 -17.12
C TYR A 81 -0.89 -15.36 -18.13
N ASN A 82 -0.59 -15.12 -19.41
CA ASN A 82 -1.57 -15.11 -20.51
C ASN A 82 -2.73 -14.12 -20.30
N THR A 83 -2.48 -13.02 -19.60
CA THR A 83 -3.44 -11.93 -19.41
C THR A 83 -2.77 -10.57 -19.68
N ALA A 84 -3.56 -9.51 -19.74
CA ALA A 84 -3.07 -8.15 -20.03
C ALA A 84 -2.60 -7.37 -18.78
N PHE A 85 -2.43 -8.04 -17.64
CA PHE A 85 -2.01 -7.38 -16.39
C PHE A 85 -0.50 -7.27 -16.29
N SER A 86 0.00 -6.08 -15.99
CA SER A 86 1.40 -5.81 -15.67
C SER A 86 1.52 -4.58 -14.79
N THR A 87 2.31 -4.67 -13.72
CA THR A 87 2.69 -3.52 -12.89
C THR A 87 4.16 -3.61 -12.49
N THR A 88 4.78 -2.46 -12.22
CA THR A 88 6.21 -2.36 -11.89
C THR A 88 6.44 -1.67 -10.54
N PRO A 89 6.04 -2.29 -9.42
CA PRO A 89 6.19 -1.67 -8.11
C PRO A 89 7.67 -1.58 -7.71
N SER A 90 7.98 -0.53 -6.94
CA SER A 90 9.22 -0.48 -6.16
C SER A 90 9.03 -1.36 -4.92
N LEU A 91 9.86 -2.39 -4.76
CA LEU A 91 9.89 -3.24 -3.57
C LEU A 91 10.92 -2.67 -2.60
N LEU A 92 10.44 -1.93 -1.61
CA LEU A 92 11.29 -1.35 -0.57
C LEU A 92 11.97 -2.46 0.25
N ALA A 93 13.17 -2.16 0.77
CA ALA A 93 13.93 -3.08 1.61
C ALA A 93 13.10 -3.52 2.83
N GLU A 94 13.17 -4.80 3.17
CA GLU A 94 12.52 -5.38 4.36
C GLU A 94 11.01 -5.05 4.45
N THR A 95 10.29 -5.13 3.32
CA THR A 95 8.85 -4.85 3.26
C THR A 95 8.02 -5.98 2.67
N ASN A 96 6.74 -5.99 3.04
CA ASN A 96 5.68 -6.66 2.32
C ASN A 96 4.92 -5.61 1.49
N THR A 97 5.07 -5.64 0.17
CA THR A 97 4.31 -4.81 -0.76
C THR A 97 3.07 -5.56 -1.22
N PHE A 98 1.89 -4.98 -1.05
CA PHE A 98 0.62 -5.55 -1.47
C PHE A 98 0.11 -4.86 -2.72
N VAL A 99 -0.37 -5.67 -3.67
CA VAL A 99 -0.83 -5.25 -4.99
C VAL A 99 -2.16 -5.94 -5.29
N ARG A 100 -3.12 -5.18 -5.81
CA ARG A 100 -4.35 -5.72 -6.40
C ARG A 100 -4.15 -5.96 -7.89
N SER A 101 -4.79 -7.01 -8.40
CA SER A 101 -4.78 -7.38 -9.81
C SER A 101 -6.20 -7.63 -10.29
N GLU A 102 -6.59 -6.88 -11.32
CA GLU A 102 -7.89 -6.96 -12.00
C GLU A 102 -8.04 -8.24 -12.86
N VAL A 103 -7.07 -9.14 -12.80
CA VAL A 103 -7.13 -10.44 -13.47
C VAL A 103 -6.99 -11.57 -12.46
N GLY A 104 -7.81 -12.60 -12.67
CA GLY A 104 -7.59 -13.89 -12.06
C GLY A 104 -6.40 -14.63 -12.68
N GLY A 105 -6.10 -15.80 -12.13
CA GLY A 105 -5.09 -16.70 -12.69
C GLY A 105 -3.66 -16.46 -12.20
N THR A 106 -2.73 -17.24 -12.77
CA THR A 106 -1.34 -17.32 -12.33
C THR A 106 -0.61 -16.00 -12.57
N HIS A 107 0.18 -15.57 -11.58
CA HIS A 107 1.04 -14.40 -11.70
C HIS A 107 2.52 -14.78 -11.61
N ILE A 108 3.34 -13.96 -12.26
CA ILE A 108 4.80 -14.08 -12.28
C ILE A 108 5.38 -12.77 -11.75
N LEU A 109 6.14 -12.86 -10.67
CA LEU A 109 6.96 -11.78 -10.15
C LEU A 109 8.38 -11.94 -10.67
N THR A 110 8.91 -10.94 -11.34
CA THR A 110 10.31 -10.88 -11.80
C THR A 110 11.05 -9.79 -11.03
N VAL A 111 12.19 -10.16 -10.43
CA VAL A 111 13.09 -9.26 -9.70
C VAL A 111 14.53 -9.50 -10.16
N GLY A 112 15.08 -8.58 -10.95
CA GLY A 112 16.34 -8.81 -11.65
C GLY A 112 16.26 -10.04 -12.56
N THR A 113 17.11 -11.05 -12.31
CA THR A 113 17.11 -12.32 -13.05
C THR A 113 16.24 -13.40 -12.41
N ASN A 114 15.65 -13.15 -11.24
CA ASN A 114 14.83 -14.13 -10.52
C ASN A 114 13.37 -14.02 -10.94
N SER A 115 12.67 -15.16 -11.02
CA SER A 115 11.23 -15.21 -11.32
C SER A 115 10.50 -16.16 -10.38
N TYR A 116 9.35 -15.71 -9.86
CA TYR A 116 8.52 -16.43 -8.91
C TYR A 116 7.11 -16.54 -9.48
N THR A 117 6.65 -17.77 -9.70
CA THR A 117 5.33 -18.04 -10.30
C THR A 117 4.38 -18.58 -9.25
N LYS A 118 3.16 -18.04 -9.17
CA LYS A 118 2.18 -18.47 -8.19
C LYS A 118 0.75 -18.40 -8.75
N ALA A 119 -0.03 -19.45 -8.50
CA ALA A 119 -1.47 -19.47 -8.78
C ALA A 119 -2.24 -18.74 -7.67
N PRO A 120 -3.40 -18.12 -7.99
CA PRO A 120 -4.18 -17.41 -7.00
C PRO A 120 -4.81 -18.43 -6.06
N ASN A 121 -4.84 -18.12 -4.77
CA ASN A 121 -5.72 -18.81 -3.85
C ASN A 121 -7.12 -18.17 -3.94
N THR A 122 -8.15 -18.91 -3.55
CA THR A 122 -9.55 -18.46 -3.64
C THR A 122 -10.12 -18.03 -2.29
N ASN A 123 -9.25 -17.70 -1.32
CA ASN A 123 -9.72 -17.21 -0.03
C ASN A 123 -10.37 -15.84 -0.23
N THR A 124 -11.57 -15.66 0.31
CA THR A 124 -12.27 -14.38 0.26
C THR A 124 -11.61 -13.36 1.16
N ILE A 125 -11.44 -12.12 0.70
CA ILE A 125 -10.87 -11.01 1.48
C ILE A 125 -11.98 -10.25 2.22
N SER A 126 -11.76 -10.00 3.50
CA SER A 126 -12.62 -9.16 4.34
C SER A 126 -12.23 -7.69 4.23
N LEU A 127 -13.21 -6.85 3.91
CA LEU A 127 -13.11 -5.38 3.98
C LEU A 127 -13.45 -4.82 5.37
N GLY A 128 -13.84 -5.67 6.33
CA GLY A 128 -14.12 -5.25 7.72
C GLY A 128 -12.87 -5.17 8.59
N ALA A 129 -12.99 -4.53 9.76
CA ALA A 129 -11.93 -4.50 10.77
C ALA A 129 -11.63 -5.92 11.30
N PRO A 130 -10.36 -6.22 11.67
CA PRO A 130 -10.02 -7.48 12.32
C PRO A 130 -10.75 -7.69 13.65
N PRO A 131 -11.17 -8.93 13.99
CA PRO A 131 -10.98 -10.16 13.20
C PRO A 131 -11.96 -10.28 12.02
N ALA A 132 -11.50 -10.86 10.92
CA ALA A 132 -12.33 -11.16 9.76
C ALA A 132 -13.49 -12.11 10.12
N PRO A 133 -14.66 -12.02 9.44
CA PRO A 133 -15.68 -13.06 9.51
C PRO A 133 -15.09 -14.44 9.14
N THR A 134 -15.67 -15.51 9.70
CA THR A 134 -15.22 -16.88 9.45
C THR A 134 -15.09 -17.17 7.96
N GLY A 135 -13.93 -17.71 7.55
CA GLY A 135 -13.64 -18.03 6.15
C GLY A 135 -13.11 -16.87 5.32
N GLN A 136 -13.01 -15.66 5.87
CA GLN A 136 -12.41 -14.51 5.20
C GLN A 136 -11.01 -14.18 5.75
N THR A 137 -10.18 -13.58 4.90
CA THR A 137 -8.82 -13.13 5.24
C THR A 137 -8.80 -11.61 5.39
N THR A 138 -8.28 -11.10 6.51
CA THR A 138 -7.80 -9.72 6.62
C THR A 138 -6.32 -9.65 6.24
N ILE A 139 -5.88 -8.58 5.58
CA ILE A 139 -4.48 -8.45 5.13
C ILE A 139 -3.59 -7.92 6.26
N ALA A 140 -3.81 -6.66 6.66
CA ALA A 140 -3.20 -6.04 7.82
C ALA A 140 -4.05 -4.83 8.23
N PRO A 141 -4.17 -4.52 9.53
CA PRO A 141 -4.72 -3.23 9.95
C PRO A 141 -3.77 -2.10 9.57
N LEU A 142 -4.33 -0.91 9.36
CA LEU A 142 -3.62 0.36 9.30
C LEU A 142 -3.92 1.06 10.62
N LEU A 143 -2.97 1.03 11.55
CA LEU A 143 -3.20 1.51 12.90
C LEU A 143 -2.88 3.00 12.99
N ASN A 144 -3.53 3.66 13.94
CA ASN A 144 -3.19 5.04 14.31
C ASN A 144 -1.85 5.13 15.05
N THR A 145 -1.16 4.03 15.32
CA THR A 145 0.17 4.00 15.93
C THR A 145 1.28 3.65 14.94
N ASP A 146 0.93 3.38 13.68
CA ASP A 146 1.91 3.10 12.63
C ASP A 146 2.54 4.40 12.12
N SER A 147 3.76 4.32 11.62
CA SER A 147 4.40 5.45 10.93
C SER A 147 4.03 5.40 9.46
N TYR A 148 3.64 6.53 8.88
CA TYR A 148 3.25 6.66 7.48
C TYR A 148 4.28 7.47 6.71
N ASN A 149 4.72 6.93 5.59
CA ASN A 149 5.47 7.64 4.57
C ASN A 149 4.59 7.73 3.32
N ILE A 150 3.98 8.89 3.09
CA ILE A 150 2.98 9.10 2.05
C ILE A 150 3.46 10.19 1.12
N THR A 151 3.48 9.89 -0.19
CA THR A 151 3.63 10.89 -1.25
C THR A 151 2.28 11.06 -1.93
N GLY A 152 1.80 12.31 -2.01
CA GLY A 152 0.59 12.69 -2.71
C GLY A 152 0.78 12.76 -4.22
N SER A 153 -0.21 13.35 -4.87
CA SER A 153 -0.37 13.46 -6.31
C SER A 153 0.08 14.82 -6.83
N ALA A 154 -0.26 15.13 -8.09
CA ALA A 154 0.02 16.44 -8.68
C ALA A 154 -1.18 17.41 -8.59
N LEU A 155 -2.19 17.08 -7.78
CA LEU A 155 -3.39 17.88 -7.55
C LEU A 155 -3.62 18.02 -6.04
N GLY A 156 -4.51 18.94 -5.66
CA GLY A 156 -4.83 19.18 -4.26
C GLY A 156 -5.32 17.94 -3.51
N ASP A 157 -4.56 17.54 -2.51
CA ASP A 157 -4.74 16.34 -1.72
C ASP A 157 -5.17 16.64 -0.28
N THR A 158 -5.77 15.65 0.36
CA THR A 158 -6.01 15.62 1.80
C THR A 158 -5.36 14.37 2.36
N ILE A 159 -4.21 14.54 3.01
CA ILE A 159 -3.39 13.44 3.52
C ILE A 159 -3.26 13.58 5.04
N GLY A 160 -3.57 12.50 5.74
CA GLY A 160 -3.38 12.39 7.18
C GLY A 160 -2.32 11.35 7.53
N GLY A 161 -1.55 11.65 8.57
CA GLY A 161 -0.68 10.72 9.27
C GLY A 161 -1.44 9.97 10.36
N ALA A 162 -0.79 9.81 11.50
CA ALA A 162 -1.18 9.00 12.65
C ALA A 162 -0.57 9.56 13.95
N SER A 163 -0.52 8.77 15.02
CA SER A 163 0.04 9.20 16.30
C SER A 163 1.54 8.85 16.44
N ALA A 164 2.18 8.40 15.37
CA ALA A 164 3.60 8.09 15.32
C ALA A 164 4.30 9.12 14.43
N ASN A 165 5.63 9.04 14.33
CA ASN A 165 6.37 9.95 13.49
C ASN A 165 6.12 9.62 12.01
N ASP A 166 5.53 10.57 11.29
CA ASP A 166 5.15 10.42 9.90
C ASP A 166 6.00 11.29 8.96
N THR A 167 5.94 10.96 7.68
CA THR A 167 6.49 11.76 6.58
C THR A 167 5.42 11.89 5.51
N LEU A 168 4.87 13.09 5.37
CA LEU A 168 3.81 13.39 4.41
C LEU A 168 4.34 14.41 3.40
N ILE A 169 4.30 14.04 2.13
CA ILE A 169 4.67 14.89 0.99
C ILE A 169 3.40 15.12 0.18
N GLY A 170 3.01 16.38 -0.03
CA GLY A 170 1.80 16.77 -0.75
C GLY A 170 1.97 16.58 -2.26
N GLY A 171 2.96 17.24 -2.85
CA GLY A 171 3.26 17.15 -4.27
C GLY A 171 2.99 18.48 -4.95
N ASP A 172 2.51 18.46 -6.18
CA ASP A 172 2.01 19.71 -6.79
C ASP A 172 0.54 19.89 -6.40
N GLY A 173 0.07 21.12 -6.27
CA GLY A 173 -1.33 21.42 -5.94
C GLY A 173 -1.48 22.12 -4.61
N ASN A 174 -2.73 22.36 -4.20
CA ASN A 174 -3.01 23.00 -2.92
C ASN A 174 -3.43 21.91 -1.93
N ASP A 175 -2.51 21.49 -1.08
CA ASP A 175 -2.68 20.31 -0.25
C ASP A 175 -3.09 20.63 1.19
N SER A 176 -3.72 19.66 1.84
CA SER A 176 -3.97 19.65 3.28
C SER A 176 -3.30 18.45 3.91
N LEU A 177 -2.19 18.69 4.61
CA LEU A 177 -1.42 17.66 5.31
C LEU A 177 -1.63 17.77 6.83
N ASN A 178 -1.99 16.66 7.48
CA ASN A 178 -2.19 16.61 8.93
C ASN A 178 -1.38 15.47 9.54
N GLY A 179 -0.31 15.80 10.27
CA GLY A 179 0.56 14.83 10.96
C GLY A 179 -0.10 14.18 12.18
N PHE A 180 -1.12 14.83 12.77
CA PHE A 180 -1.76 14.45 14.03
C PHE A 180 -0.84 14.45 15.25
N GLY A 181 -0.08 13.40 15.51
CA GLY A 181 0.73 13.34 16.72
C GLY A 181 2.01 12.59 16.49
N GLY A 182 3.10 13.03 17.10
CA GLY A 182 4.41 12.51 16.77
C GLY A 182 5.35 13.65 16.41
N ALA A 183 6.56 13.31 15.98
CA ALA A 183 7.48 14.25 15.38
C ALA A 183 7.46 14.03 13.87
N ASP A 184 6.62 14.82 13.19
CA ASP A 184 6.32 14.62 11.78
C ASP A 184 7.17 15.48 10.85
N ILE A 185 7.33 15.00 9.62
CA ILE A 185 7.86 15.76 8.50
C ILE A 185 6.70 16.01 7.53
N LEU A 186 6.30 17.27 7.38
CA LEU A 186 5.29 17.68 6.42
C LEU A 186 5.93 18.56 5.35
N ASN A 187 5.79 18.17 4.09
CA ASN A 187 6.24 18.95 2.95
C ASN A 187 5.09 19.14 1.97
N GLY A 188 4.62 20.36 1.79
CA GLY A 188 3.57 20.67 0.80
C GLY A 188 4.06 20.61 -0.64
N ASP A 189 5.37 20.75 -0.88
CA ASP A 189 5.94 20.98 -2.21
C ASP A 189 5.34 22.23 -2.90
N ALA A 190 4.69 22.13 -4.05
CA ALA A 190 4.34 23.29 -4.88
C ALA A 190 2.84 23.63 -4.83
N GLY A 191 2.49 24.71 -4.14
CA GLY A 191 1.18 25.33 -4.18
C GLY A 191 0.85 26.07 -2.90
N ASP A 192 -0.44 26.37 -2.69
CA ASP A 192 -0.93 26.99 -1.46
C ASP A 192 -1.38 25.92 -0.46
N ASP A 193 -0.45 25.43 0.35
CA ASP A 193 -0.68 24.29 1.24
C ASP A 193 -1.07 24.65 2.67
N THR A 194 -1.81 23.75 3.30
CA THR A 194 -2.12 23.77 4.73
C THR A 194 -1.44 22.61 5.43
N LEU A 195 -0.46 22.91 6.30
CA LEU A 195 0.29 21.92 7.06
C LEU A 195 -0.05 22.02 8.56
N ASN A 196 -0.59 20.95 9.13
CA ASN A 196 -0.84 20.84 10.57
C ASN A 196 0.02 19.72 11.18
N GLY A 197 1.02 20.08 11.97
CA GLY A 197 1.98 19.15 12.55
C GLY A 197 1.55 18.44 13.84
N GLY A 198 0.41 18.80 14.44
CA GLY A 198 -0.03 18.22 15.73
C GLY A 198 0.29 19.05 16.98
#